data_AF-A0A1F3QWQ3-F1
#
_entry.id   AF-A0A1F3QWQ3-F1
#
_cell.length_a   1.000
_cell.length_b   1.000
_cell.length_c   1.000
_cell.angle_alpha   90.00
_cell.angle_beta   90.00
_cell.angle_gamma   90.00
#
_symmetry.space_group_name_H-M   'P 1'
#
loop_
_entity.id
_entity.type
_entity.pdbx_description
1 polymer ?
#
loop_
_entity_poly.entity_id
_entity_poly.type
_entity_poly.pdbx_seq_one_letter_code
_entity_poly.pdbx_strand_id
1 'polypeptide(L)'
;INTGVADRDGHLKSQDFFDIANFPTIKFISKEMKKLNEEEYILSGDITIKGIIKPIEFKVNYGGQVVDPYGNIRAGFALESSIDRFDFGLEWNALLEAGGAMVGKHVKLEAEIEIITSK
;
A
#
# COMPACT_ATOMS: atom_id res chain seq x y z
N ILE A 1 0.62 3.78 11.03
CA ILE A 1 -0.75 3.23 10.97
C ILE A 1 -1.65 4.14 11.79
N ASN A 2 -2.70 4.67 11.17
CA ASN A 2 -3.73 5.51 11.78
C ASN A 2 -5.05 5.17 11.11
N THR A 3 -6.06 4.86 11.90
CA THR A 3 -7.42 4.54 11.44
C THR A 3 -8.47 5.46 12.07
N GLY A 4 -8.04 6.50 12.80
CA GLY A 4 -8.92 7.41 13.53
C GLY A 4 -9.47 6.85 14.85
N VAL A 5 -9.07 5.64 15.26
CA VAL A 5 -9.48 5.00 16.52
C VAL A 5 -8.24 4.49 17.25
N ALA A 6 -7.86 5.14 18.35
CA ALA A 6 -6.60 4.91 19.04
C ALA A 6 -6.41 3.45 19.50
N ASP A 7 -7.46 2.82 20.06
CA ASP A 7 -7.40 1.43 20.50
C ASP A 7 -7.16 0.46 19.33
N ARG A 8 -7.82 0.71 18.20
CA ARG A 8 -7.61 -0.07 16.97
C ARG A 8 -6.21 0.13 16.43
N ASP A 9 -5.68 1.36 16.46
CA ASP A 9 -4.31 1.64 16.03
C ASP A 9 -3.27 0.99 16.93
N GLY A 10 -3.53 0.92 18.24
CA GLY A 10 -2.72 0.17 19.19
C GLY A 10 -2.72 -1.32 18.89
N HIS A 11 -3.90 -1.89 18.65
CA HIS A 11 -4.04 -3.31 18.32
C HIS A 11 -3.41 -3.67 16.97
N LEU A 12 -3.58 -2.85 15.93
CA LEU A 12 -2.93 -3.08 14.62
C LEU A 12 -1.40 -3.12 14.73
N LYS A 13 -0.81 -2.42 15.71
CA LYS A 13 0.64 -2.42 15.95
C LYS A 13 1.12 -3.64 16.75
N SER A 14 0.24 -4.35 17.46
CA SER A 14 0.61 -5.47 18.33
C SER A 14 1.08 -6.70 17.55
N GLN A 15 1.57 -7.71 18.28
CA GLN A 15 1.98 -9.00 17.74
C GLN A 15 0.83 -9.77 17.08
N ASP A 16 -0.41 -9.49 17.45
CA ASP A 16 -1.60 -10.10 16.86
C ASP A 16 -1.83 -9.66 15.41
N PHE A 17 -1.22 -8.54 15.01
CA PHE A 17 -1.36 -7.98 13.67
C PHE A 17 0.00 -7.69 13.02
N PHE A 18 0.42 -6.43 12.88
CA PHE A 18 1.64 -6.07 12.14
C PHE A 18 2.95 -6.35 12.89
N ASP A 19 2.90 -6.54 14.22
CA ASP A 19 4.08 -6.77 15.06
C ASP A 19 5.21 -5.76 14.78
N ILE A 20 4.92 -4.47 14.99
CA ILE A 20 5.85 -3.40 14.61
C ILE A 20 7.17 -3.42 15.39
N ALA A 21 7.21 -4.14 16.52
CA ALA A 21 8.42 -4.31 17.32
C ALA A 21 9.46 -5.14 16.57
N ASN A 22 9.03 -6.14 15.81
CA ASN A 22 9.90 -7.00 15.00
C ASN A 22 9.92 -6.61 13.51
N PHE A 23 8.82 -6.05 12.99
CA PHE A 23 8.64 -5.68 11.59
C PHE A 23 8.22 -4.20 11.46
N PRO A 24 9.13 -3.24 11.69
CA PRO A 24 8.78 -1.82 11.76
C PRO A 24 8.39 -1.18 10.42
N THR A 25 8.65 -1.87 9.30
CA THR A 25 8.47 -1.31 7.95
C THR A 25 7.69 -2.25 7.04
N ILE A 26 6.78 -1.67 6.26
CA ILE A 26 6.30 -2.26 5.00
C ILE A 26 7.20 -1.74 3.89
N LYS A 27 7.70 -2.63 3.02
CA LYS A 27 8.65 -2.27 1.95
C LYS A 27 8.09 -2.69 0.60
N PHE A 28 8.13 -1.79 -0.36
CA PHE A 28 7.89 -2.11 -1.77
C PHE A 28 9.17 -1.94 -2.57
N ILE A 29 9.48 -2.89 -3.45
CA ILE A 29 10.61 -2.83 -4.38
C ILE A 29 10.05 -3.04 -5.80
N SER A 30 10.09 -1.99 -6.61
CA SER A 30 9.66 -2.05 -8.01
C SER A 30 10.57 -2.97 -8.83
N LYS A 31 9.98 -3.68 -9.78
CA LYS A 31 10.68 -4.52 -10.76
C LYS A 31 10.53 -4.00 -12.18
N GLU A 32 9.31 -3.65 -12.57
CA GLU A 32 9.01 -3.22 -13.92
C GLU A 32 7.89 -2.17 -13.91
N MET A 33 8.00 -1.18 -14.80
CA MET A 33 6.94 -0.25 -15.13
C MET A 33 6.54 -0.45 -16.59
N LYS A 34 5.33 -0.97 -16.81
CA LYS A 34 4.79 -1.21 -18.15
C LYS A 34 3.82 -0.10 -18.52
N LYS A 35 4.12 0.62 -19.61
CA LYS A 35 3.21 1.61 -20.19
C LYS A 35 2.04 0.89 -20.87
N LEU A 36 0.81 1.28 -20.53
CA LEU A 36 -0.40 0.83 -21.22
C LEU A 36 -0.83 1.86 -22.27
N ASN A 37 -0.87 3.14 -21.86
CA ASN A 37 -1.10 4.29 -22.73
C ASN A 37 -0.41 5.53 -22.15
N GLU A 38 -0.78 6.74 -22.58
CA GLU A 38 -0.13 7.98 -22.14
C GLU A 38 -0.35 8.32 -20.67
N GLU A 39 -1.46 7.87 -20.08
CA GLU A 39 -1.87 8.19 -18.71
C GLU A 39 -1.88 6.95 -17.80
N GLU A 40 -1.86 5.74 -18.35
CA GLU A 40 -2.00 4.50 -17.59
C GLU A 40 -0.77 3.59 -17.70
N TYR A 41 -0.35 3.07 -16.56
CA TYR A 41 0.79 2.16 -16.42
C TYR A 41 0.47 1.03 -15.43
N ILE A 42 1.22 -0.07 -15.53
CA ILE A 42 1.28 -1.12 -14.52
C ILE A 42 2.67 -1.12 -13.89
N LEU A 43 2.73 -0.93 -12.57
CA LEU A 43 3.94 -1.03 -11.78
C LEU A 43 3.95 -2.37 -11.06
N SER A 44 4.81 -3.29 -11.49
CA SER A 44 5.01 -4.58 -10.82
C SER A 44 6.20 -4.50 -9.85
N GLY A 45 6.12 -5.26 -8.77
CA GLY A 45 7.19 -5.32 -7.78
C GLY A 45 6.91 -6.33 -6.69
N ASP A 46 7.75 -6.31 -5.66
CA ASP A 46 7.57 -7.12 -4.46
C ASP A 46 7.19 -6.22 -3.28
N ILE A 47 6.15 -6.61 -2.56
CA ILE A 47 5.77 -6.00 -1.28
C ILE A 47 6.13 -6.95 -0.14
N THR A 48 6.76 -6.39 0.90
CA THR A 48 7.10 -7.08 2.14
C THR A 48 6.24 -6.53 3.27
N ILE A 49 5.43 -7.39 3.88
CA ILE A 49 4.61 -7.07 5.06
C ILE A 49 4.87 -8.18 6.08
N LYS A 50 5.18 -7.80 7.32
CA LYS A 50 5.47 -8.75 8.43
C LYS A 50 6.52 -9.82 8.05
N GLY A 51 7.56 -9.40 7.33
CA GLY A 51 8.64 -10.27 6.85
C GLY A 51 8.29 -11.19 5.67
N ILE A 52 7.02 -11.24 5.25
CA ILE A 52 6.56 -12.06 4.13
C ILE A 52 6.59 -11.24 2.84
N ILE A 53 7.23 -11.78 1.81
CA ILE A 53 7.38 -11.14 0.50
C ILE A 53 6.37 -11.75 -0.47
N LYS A 54 5.62 -10.90 -1.19
CA LYS A 54 4.70 -11.31 -2.25
C LYS A 54 4.85 -10.39 -3.48
N PRO A 55 4.69 -10.90 -4.70
CA PRO A 55 4.56 -10.06 -5.87
C PRO A 55 3.25 -9.27 -5.82
N ILE A 56 3.28 -8.04 -6.33
CA ILE A 56 2.10 -7.18 -6.46
C ILE A 56 2.20 -6.32 -7.72
N GLU A 57 1.04 -6.00 -8.29
CA GLU A 57 0.92 -5.03 -9.38
C GLU A 57 0.05 -3.86 -8.93
N PHE A 58 0.54 -2.65 -9.16
CA PHE A 58 -0.24 -1.42 -9.02
C PHE A 58 -0.67 -0.95 -10.40
N LYS A 59 -1.96 -0.62 -10.54
CA LYS A 59 -2.42 0.26 -11.61
C LYS A 59 -1.97 1.66 -11.26
N VAL A 60 -1.32 2.33 -12.19
CA VAL A 60 -0.82 3.69 -12.01
C VAL A 60 -1.50 4.60 -13.01
N ASN A 61 -2.13 5.65 -12.52
CA ASN A 61 -2.62 6.76 -13.32
C ASN A 61 -1.64 7.94 -13.18
N TYR A 62 -1.16 8.43 -14.31
CA TYR A 62 -0.31 9.60 -14.40
C TYR A 62 -1.18 10.85 -14.53
N GLY A 63 -1.19 11.67 -13.47
CA GLY A 63 -1.99 12.90 -13.38
C GLY A 63 -1.38 14.11 -14.10
N GLY A 64 -0.32 13.91 -14.90
CA GLY A 64 0.41 14.98 -15.57
C GLY A 64 1.57 15.56 -14.76
N GLN A 65 2.21 16.57 -15.36
CA GLN A 65 3.32 17.29 -14.73
C GLN A 65 3.21 18.80 -14.95
N VAL A 66 3.73 19.57 -14.00
CA VAL A 66 3.77 21.04 -14.02
C VAL A 66 5.16 21.54 -13.64
N VAL A 67 5.48 22.78 -14.04
CA VAL A 67 6.64 23.50 -13.49
C VAL A 67 6.16 24.31 -12.30
N ASP A 68 6.78 24.10 -11.14
CA ASP A 68 6.43 24.81 -9.91
C ASP A 68 7.01 26.24 -9.89
N PRO A 69 6.61 27.11 -8.93
CA PRO A 69 7.12 28.47 -8.82
C PRO A 69 8.64 28.58 -8.59
N TYR A 70 9.31 27.49 -8.23
CA TYR A 70 10.75 27.41 -8.01
C TYR A 70 11.49 26.85 -9.24
N GLY A 71 10.78 26.54 -10.32
CA GLY A 71 11.33 26.02 -11.58
C GLY A 71 11.53 24.51 -11.60
N ASN A 72 11.01 23.75 -10.62
CA ASN A 72 11.11 22.29 -10.62
C ASN A 72 9.95 21.66 -11.40
N ILE A 73 10.21 20.53 -12.05
CA ILE A 73 9.14 19.70 -12.61
C ILE A 73 8.54 18.85 -11.49
N ARG A 74 7.23 18.95 -11.31
CA ARG A 74 6.42 18.11 -10.41
C ARG A 74 5.52 17.21 -11.23
N ALA A 75 5.56 15.91 -10.97
CA ALA A 75 4.70 14.92 -11.61
C ALA A 75 3.83 14.21 -10.56
N GLY A 76 2.54 14.07 -10.86
CA GLY A 76 1.56 13.43 -9.99
C GLY A 76 1.19 12.02 -10.47
N PHE A 77 1.02 11.09 -9.53
CA PHE A 77 0.64 9.71 -9.79
C PHE A 77 -0.37 9.21 -8.76
N ALA A 78 -1.39 8.48 -9.21
CA ALA A 78 -2.28 7.73 -8.34
C ALA A 78 -2.07 6.22 -8.58
N LEU A 79 -1.86 5.46 -7.50
CA LEU A 79 -1.61 4.03 -7.55
C LEU A 79 -2.72 3.28 -6.84
N GLU A 80 -3.19 2.20 -7.45
CA GLU A 80 -4.21 1.32 -6.87
C GLU A 80 -3.80 -0.16 -6.99
N SER A 81 -3.99 -0.91 -5.91
CA SER A 81 -3.93 -2.38 -5.90
C SER A 81 -4.83 -2.97 -4.82
N SER A 82 -4.86 -4.30 -4.70
CA SER A 82 -5.57 -5.01 -3.65
C SER A 82 -4.77 -6.24 -3.22
N ILE A 83 -4.78 -6.54 -1.93
CA ILE A 83 -4.14 -7.73 -1.35
C ILE A 83 -5.13 -8.55 -0.53
N ASP A 84 -4.85 -9.84 -0.37
CA ASP A 84 -5.43 -10.65 0.71
C ASP A 84 -4.49 -10.58 1.92
N ARG A 85 -4.98 -10.07 3.06
CA ARG A 85 -4.15 -9.92 4.26
C ARG A 85 -3.65 -11.25 4.82
N PHE A 86 -4.35 -12.35 4.54
CA PHE A 86 -3.95 -13.67 5.00
C PHE A 86 -2.68 -14.16 4.30
N ASP A 87 -2.39 -13.68 3.08
CA ASP A 87 -1.14 -13.99 2.38
C ASP A 87 0.11 -13.49 3.12
N PHE A 88 -0.06 -12.55 4.07
CA PHE A 88 1.00 -11.93 4.87
C PHE A 88 0.93 -12.33 6.35
N GLY A 89 0.21 -13.41 6.69
CA GLY A 89 0.13 -13.89 8.09
C GLY A 89 -0.58 -12.92 9.04
N LEU A 90 -1.42 -12.03 8.50
CA LEU A 90 -2.32 -11.17 9.27
C LEU A 90 -3.64 -11.92 9.46
N GLU A 91 -3.65 -12.94 10.30
CA GLU A 91 -4.76 -13.89 10.42
C GLU A 91 -5.81 -13.49 11.46
N TRP A 92 -5.52 -12.52 12.33
CA TRP A 92 -6.42 -12.13 13.41
C TRP A 92 -7.84 -11.85 12.91
N ASN A 93 -8.82 -12.40 13.63
CA ASN A 93 -10.22 -12.12 13.42
C ASN A 93 -11.02 -12.39 14.69
N ALA A 94 -12.06 -11.60 14.92
CA ALA A 94 -13.09 -11.95 15.88
C ALA A 94 -14.21 -12.68 15.13
N LEU A 95 -14.63 -13.84 15.65
CA LEU A 95 -15.82 -14.54 15.19
C LEU A 95 -17.06 -13.72 15.59
N LEU A 96 -17.91 -13.41 14.62
CA LEU A 96 -19.20 -12.77 14.88
C LEU A 96 -20.22 -13.83 15.33
N GLU A 97 -21.14 -13.46 16.23
CA GLU A 97 -22.18 -14.37 16.75
C GLU A 97 -23.05 -14.98 15.65
N ALA A 98 -23.24 -14.27 14.53
CA ALA A 98 -23.99 -14.72 13.36
C ALA A 98 -23.16 -15.58 12.37
N GLY A 99 -21.91 -15.90 12.71
CA GLY A 99 -20.93 -16.48 11.79
C GLY A 99 -20.29 -15.41 10.88
N GLY A 100 -19.02 -15.61 10.55
CA GLY A 100 -18.26 -14.71 9.68
C GLY A 100 -17.12 -13.95 10.40
N ALA A 101 -16.40 -13.18 9.60
CA ALA A 101 -15.21 -12.44 9.99
C ALA A 101 -15.55 -10.98 10.32
N MET A 102 -15.09 -10.48 11.47
CA MET A 102 -15.17 -9.06 11.81
C MET A 102 -14.32 -8.19 10.88
N VAL A 103 -13.16 -8.69 10.44
CA VAL A 103 -12.24 -7.97 9.56
C VAL A 103 -12.16 -8.68 8.21
N GLY A 104 -12.53 -7.96 7.15
CA GLY A 104 -12.46 -8.43 5.76
C GLY A 104 -11.04 -8.86 5.36
N LYS A 105 -10.95 -9.82 4.44
CA LYS A 105 -9.65 -10.34 3.98
C LYS A 105 -8.99 -9.47 2.91
N HIS A 106 -9.80 -8.81 2.06
CA HIS A 106 -9.30 -7.94 1.01
C HIS A 106 -9.02 -6.55 1.54
N VAL A 107 -7.81 -6.05 1.26
CA VAL A 107 -7.37 -4.70 1.61
C VAL A 107 -7.00 -3.96 0.34
N LYS A 108 -7.74 -2.91 0.03
CA LYS A 108 -7.40 -1.98 -1.05
C LYS A 108 -6.18 -1.16 -0.64
N LEU A 109 -5.21 -1.06 -1.54
CA LEU A 109 -4.03 -0.21 -1.38
C LEU A 109 -4.16 0.95 -2.35
N GLU A 110 -4.06 2.17 -1.81
CA GLU A 110 -4.12 3.41 -2.58
C GLU A 110 -2.95 4.30 -2.16
N ALA A 111 -2.31 4.95 -3.14
CA ALA A 111 -1.29 5.95 -2.89
C ALA A 111 -1.41 7.09 -3.90
N GLU A 112 -1.34 8.32 -3.39
CA GLU A 112 -1.19 9.54 -4.20
C GLU A 112 0.24 10.04 -4.00
N ILE A 113 0.99 10.17 -5.10
CA ILE A 113 2.42 10.47 -5.07
C ILE A 113 2.70 11.68 -5.95
N GLU A 114 3.38 12.67 -5.38
CA GLU A 114 4.00 13.75 -6.14
C GLU A 114 5.53 13.57 -6.11
N ILE A 115 6.15 13.61 -7.28
CA ILE A 115 7.60 13.49 -7.43
C ILE A 115 8.15 14.78 -8.03
N ILE A 116 9.20 15.32 -7.41
CA ILE A 116 9.98 16.43 -7.92
C ILE A 116 11.20 15.88 -8.64
N THR A 117 11.41 16.27 -9.89
CA THR A 117 12.68 15.96 -10.56
C THR A 117 13.74 16.95 -10.07
N SER A 118 14.69 16.47 -9.26
CA SER A 118 15.90 17.27 -8.99
C SER A 118 16.76 17.28 -10.25
N LYS A 119 17.31 18.45 -10.58
CA LYS A 119 18.46 18.56 -11.48
C LYS A 119 19.71 17.97 -10.82
#